data_AF-A0A8T8WE46-F1
#
_entry.id   AF-A0A8T8WE46-F1
#
_cell.length_a   1.000
_cell.length_b   1.000
_cell.length_c   1.000
_cell.angle_alpha   90.00
_cell.angle_beta   90.00
_cell.angle_gamma   90.00
#
_symmetry.space_group_name_H-M   'P 1'
#
loop_
_entity.id
_entity.type
_entity.pdbx_description
1 polymer ?
#
loop_
_entity_poly.entity_id
_entity_poly.type
_entity_poly.pdbx_seq_one_letter_code
_entity_poly.pdbx_strand_id
1 'polypeptide(L)'
;MSVELRRSLGVRNFLRRLEDRTANDNALYYLSYRLQNIDNFQSYELVVRNLDLNWVQTRTYTSTDYEHIFRIPASGSDGGTAGSRYEFDMRVYDANGLAIQRTITDVADGNDPPDNDSIGGGPEDPVVVDFTITDNEQYNTAHYVVDYEVDKTSNLQEVRVTFDNQSNSWADTTETSTDEPTGTVTYDQGGVAGDTYEITVEVVNDNGIVTDSLTKTDVADGTDP
;
A
#
# COMPACT_ATOMS: atom_id res chain seq x y z
N MET A 1 -33.39 34.19 12.10
CA MET A 1 -32.81 33.12 12.92
C MET A 1 -32.58 31.95 11.97
N SER A 2 -31.40 31.90 11.34
CA SER A 2 -31.06 30.83 10.37
C SER A 2 -30.49 29.65 11.16
N VAL A 3 -31.19 28.54 11.11
CA VAL A 3 -30.67 27.27 11.62
C VAL A 3 -29.68 26.77 10.58
N GLU A 4 -28.39 26.83 10.88
CA GLU A 4 -27.39 26.02 10.18
C GLU A 4 -27.69 24.56 10.49
N LEU A 5 -28.40 23.90 9.57
CA LEU A 5 -28.46 22.45 9.52
C LEU A 5 -27.04 21.97 9.21
N ARG A 6 -26.28 21.63 10.27
CA ARG A 6 -25.10 20.77 10.15
C ARG A 6 -25.56 19.53 9.38
N ARG A 7 -25.16 19.45 8.11
CA ARG A 7 -25.48 18.34 7.21
C ARG A 7 -25.17 17.06 7.96
N SER A 8 -26.16 16.16 7.98
CA SER A 8 -26.00 14.82 8.51
C SER A 8 -24.83 14.18 7.75
N LEU A 9 -23.68 14.12 8.42
CA LEU A 9 -22.54 13.35 8.02
C LEU A 9 -22.94 11.90 8.29
N GLY A 10 -23.57 11.24 7.31
CA GLY A 10 -23.29 9.81 7.16
C GLY A 10 -21.77 9.68 7.18
N VAL A 11 -21.22 8.80 8.02
CA VAL A 11 -19.78 8.74 8.27
C VAL A 11 -19.06 8.57 6.93
N ARG A 12 -18.53 9.67 6.40
CA ARG A 12 -17.74 9.68 5.17
C ARG A 12 -16.36 9.18 5.59
N ASN A 13 -16.11 7.90 5.35
CA ASN A 13 -14.79 7.34 5.63
C ASN A 13 -13.89 7.78 4.48
N PHE A 14 -12.96 8.65 4.82
CA PHE A 14 -11.84 9.01 3.97
C PHE A 14 -10.62 8.33 4.58
N LEU A 15 -10.25 7.19 3.98
CA LEU A 15 -9.09 6.41 4.36
C LEU A 15 -7.90 6.85 3.51
N ARG A 16 -6.73 6.93 4.12
CA ARG A 16 -5.50 7.33 3.44
C ARG A 16 -4.27 6.68 4.03
N ARG A 17 -3.24 6.53 3.21
CA ARG A 17 -1.93 6.00 3.58
C ARG A 17 -0.88 6.77 2.80
N LEU A 18 0.11 7.29 3.51
CA LEU A 18 1.31 7.87 2.93
C LEU A 18 2.46 6.91 3.16
N GLU A 19 3.06 6.42 2.09
CA GLU A 19 4.32 5.69 2.14
C GLU A 19 5.48 6.64 1.83
N ASP A 20 6.42 6.77 2.75
CA ASP A 20 7.68 7.48 2.52
C ASP A 20 8.74 6.50 2.00
N ARG A 21 9.07 6.62 0.71
CA ARG A 21 10.12 5.83 0.04
C ARG A 21 11.36 6.67 -0.23
N THR A 22 11.61 7.67 0.61
CA THR A 22 12.83 8.48 0.51
C THR A 22 14.07 7.61 0.67
N ALA A 23 14.97 7.69 -0.30
CA ALA A 23 16.22 6.96 -0.29
C ALA A 23 17.29 7.72 -1.07
N ASN A 24 18.57 7.52 -0.74
CA ASN A 24 19.69 8.11 -1.47
C ASN A 24 19.57 9.63 -1.69
N ASP A 25 19.15 10.37 -0.67
CA ASP A 25 18.92 11.84 -0.73
C ASP A 25 17.77 12.29 -1.65
N ASN A 26 16.91 11.38 -2.05
CA ASN A 26 15.81 11.63 -2.98
C ASN A 26 14.47 11.38 -2.30
N ALA A 27 13.67 12.44 -2.07
CA ALA A 27 12.32 12.27 -1.54
C ALA A 27 11.40 11.67 -2.59
N LEU A 28 10.65 10.65 -2.18
CA LEU A 28 9.68 9.93 -3.01
C LEU A 28 8.56 9.41 -2.10
N TYR A 29 7.33 9.74 -2.43
CA TYR A 29 6.15 9.34 -1.68
C TYR A 29 5.15 8.60 -2.57
N TYR A 30 4.38 7.72 -1.95
CA TYR A 30 3.12 7.22 -2.50
C TYR A 30 1.99 7.59 -1.56
N LEU A 31 0.96 8.26 -2.07
CA LEU A 31 -0.25 8.56 -1.30
C LEU A 31 -1.42 7.79 -1.90
N SER A 32 -1.92 6.84 -1.12
CA SER A 32 -3.08 6.04 -1.43
C SER A 32 -4.30 6.60 -0.70
N TYR A 33 -5.46 6.62 -1.35
CA TYR A 33 -6.72 6.95 -0.69
C TYR A 33 -7.87 6.06 -1.10
N ARG A 34 -8.89 6.00 -0.23
CA ARG A 34 -10.20 5.42 -0.53
C ARG A 34 -11.31 6.23 0.14
N LEU A 35 -12.39 6.43 -0.61
CA LEU A 35 -13.60 7.11 -0.16
C LEU A 35 -14.74 6.12 -0.08
N GLN A 36 -15.35 6.01 1.10
CA GLN A 36 -16.55 5.18 1.30
C GLN A 36 -17.71 6.05 1.78
N ASN A 37 -18.92 5.65 1.41
CA ASN A 37 -20.17 6.31 1.80
C ASN A 37 -20.20 7.81 1.42
N ILE A 38 -19.64 8.16 0.26
CA ILE A 38 -19.68 9.52 -0.27
C ILE A 38 -20.65 9.62 -1.46
N ASP A 39 -21.79 10.24 -1.20
CA ASP A 39 -22.76 10.54 -2.26
C ASP A 39 -22.27 11.71 -3.11
N ASN A 40 -22.49 11.61 -4.43
CA ASN A 40 -22.21 12.68 -5.39
C ASN A 40 -20.75 13.16 -5.38
N PHE A 41 -19.79 12.26 -5.13
CA PHE A 41 -18.37 12.53 -5.32
C PHE A 41 -18.12 13.10 -6.72
N GLN A 42 -17.23 14.08 -6.79
CA GLN A 42 -16.84 14.75 -8.04
C GLN A 42 -15.35 14.58 -8.30
N SER A 43 -14.52 14.90 -7.30
CA SER A 43 -13.07 14.81 -7.45
C SER A 43 -12.34 14.79 -6.11
N TYR A 44 -11.14 14.25 -6.17
CA TYR A 44 -10.11 14.35 -5.17
C TYR A 44 -9.00 15.28 -5.69
N GLU A 45 -8.49 16.16 -4.84
CA GLU A 45 -7.32 17.01 -5.10
C GLU A 45 -6.30 16.81 -3.98
N LEU A 46 -5.04 16.58 -4.34
CA LEU A 46 -3.91 16.57 -3.43
C LEU A 46 -2.95 17.69 -3.81
N VAL A 47 -2.65 18.56 -2.85
CA VAL A 47 -1.62 19.60 -3.00
C VAL A 47 -0.44 19.26 -2.12
N VAL A 48 0.75 19.13 -2.71
CA VAL A 48 1.99 18.78 -2.02
C VAL A 48 2.95 19.96 -2.02
N ARG A 49 3.50 20.28 -0.84
CA ARG A 49 4.45 21.39 -0.65
C ARG A 49 5.66 20.91 0.14
N ASN A 50 6.86 21.27 -0.29
CA ASN A 50 8.02 21.24 0.59
C ASN A 50 8.00 22.52 1.45
N LEU A 51 8.09 22.36 2.77
CA LEU A 51 7.99 23.46 3.73
C LEU A 51 9.35 24.11 4.04
N ASP A 52 10.44 23.41 3.73
CA ASP A 52 11.79 23.83 4.11
C ASP A 52 12.59 24.38 2.91
N LEU A 53 12.25 23.95 1.69
CA LEU A 53 12.95 24.29 0.45
C LEU A 53 12.02 24.99 -0.53
N ASN A 54 12.33 26.25 -0.85
CA ASN A 54 11.52 27.08 -1.75
C ASN A 54 11.73 26.81 -3.25
N TRP A 55 12.78 26.07 -3.62
CA TRP A 55 13.05 25.70 -5.00
C TRP A 55 12.24 24.48 -5.45
N VAL A 56 11.73 23.69 -4.50
CA VAL A 56 10.79 22.59 -4.76
C VAL A 56 9.42 23.21 -4.98
N GLN A 57 8.88 23.07 -6.19
CA GLN A 57 7.60 23.65 -6.54
C GLN A 57 6.44 22.93 -5.84
N THR A 58 5.40 23.69 -5.49
CA THR A 58 4.12 23.11 -5.09
C THR A 58 3.52 22.32 -6.25
N ARG A 59 3.06 21.09 -5.97
CA ARG A 59 2.44 20.21 -6.97
C ARG A 59 0.99 19.96 -6.61
N THR A 60 0.16 19.77 -7.63
CA THR A 60 -1.25 19.41 -7.47
C THR A 60 -1.55 18.18 -8.30
N TYR A 61 -2.23 17.23 -7.69
CA TYR A 61 -2.70 15.98 -8.29
C TYR A 61 -4.22 15.92 -8.14
N THR A 62 -4.90 15.30 -9.09
CA THR A 62 -6.36 15.15 -9.06
C THR A 62 -6.77 13.77 -9.52
N SER A 63 -7.87 13.25 -8.97
CA SER A 63 -8.52 12.02 -9.46
C SER A 63 -10.04 12.15 -9.37
N THR A 64 -10.74 11.41 -10.23
CA THR A 64 -12.21 11.25 -10.22
C THR A 64 -12.64 9.88 -9.74
N ASP A 65 -11.69 9.07 -9.27
CA ASP A 65 -11.92 7.72 -8.78
C ASP A 65 -12.15 7.74 -7.27
N TYR A 66 -12.97 6.80 -6.78
CA TYR A 66 -13.24 6.69 -5.34
C TYR A 66 -12.01 6.24 -4.54
N GLU A 67 -11.01 5.71 -5.23
CA GLU A 67 -9.73 5.31 -4.69
C GLU A 67 -8.64 5.49 -5.74
N HIS A 68 -7.41 5.74 -5.30
CA HIS A 68 -6.27 5.92 -6.20
C HIS A 68 -4.95 5.90 -5.42
N ILE A 69 -3.85 5.72 -6.13
CA ILE A 69 -2.48 5.87 -5.61
C ILE A 69 -1.74 6.95 -6.41
N PHE A 70 -1.34 8.03 -5.75
CA PHE A 70 -0.46 9.03 -6.33
C PHE A 70 0.99 8.75 -6.02
N ARG A 71 1.82 8.66 -7.06
CA ARG A 71 3.28 8.76 -6.94
C ARG A 71 3.70 10.22 -6.89
N ILE A 72 4.56 10.59 -5.95
CA ILE A 72 4.94 11.98 -5.68
C ILE A 72 6.46 12.09 -5.54
N PRO A 73 7.17 12.80 -6.44
CA PRO A 73 6.64 13.40 -7.67
C PRO A 73 6.09 12.37 -8.65
N ALA A 74 5.19 12.76 -9.58
CA ALA A 74 4.62 11.85 -10.59
C ALA A 74 5.67 11.08 -11.41
N SER A 75 6.86 11.67 -11.58
CA SER A 75 8.00 11.06 -12.26
C SER A 75 9.30 11.47 -11.58
N GLY A 76 10.30 10.59 -11.58
CA GLY A 76 11.61 10.87 -10.97
C GLY A 76 11.52 10.96 -9.45
N SER A 77 12.35 11.81 -8.85
CA SER A 77 12.40 12.06 -7.41
C SER A 77 12.83 13.49 -7.13
N ASP A 78 12.56 13.96 -5.91
CA ASP A 78 13.05 15.26 -5.45
C ASP A 78 14.45 15.09 -4.83
N GLY A 79 15.48 15.13 -5.67
CA GLY A 79 16.87 14.97 -5.25
C GLY A 79 17.39 16.13 -4.40
N GLY A 80 18.17 15.84 -3.36
CA GLY A 80 18.66 16.84 -2.41
C GLY A 80 17.59 17.31 -1.42
N THR A 81 16.54 16.52 -1.21
CA THR A 81 15.42 16.91 -0.34
C THR A 81 15.16 15.94 0.81
N ALA A 82 15.99 14.90 0.98
CA ALA A 82 15.91 14.07 2.17
C ALA A 82 16.10 14.92 3.44
N GLY A 83 15.35 14.59 4.49
CA GLY A 83 15.24 15.34 5.73
C GLY A 83 14.40 16.62 5.65
N SER A 84 13.87 16.99 4.48
CA SER A 84 12.95 18.13 4.36
C SER A 84 11.53 17.73 4.76
N ARG A 85 10.79 18.67 5.34
CA ARG A 85 9.38 18.49 5.64
C ARG A 85 8.50 18.75 4.43
N TYR A 86 7.58 17.83 4.18
CA TYR A 86 6.52 17.95 3.20
C TYR A 86 5.15 18.09 3.87
N GLU A 87 4.26 18.84 3.24
CA GLU A 87 2.84 18.95 3.59
C GLU A 87 2.01 18.38 2.43
N PHE A 88 1.01 17.56 2.77
CA PHE A 88 0.07 16.94 1.85
C PHE A 88 -1.33 17.40 2.24
N ASP A 89 -1.89 18.33 1.48
CA ASP A 89 -3.22 18.90 1.66
C ASP A 89 -4.21 18.21 0.72
N MET A 90 -5.06 17.37 1.29
CA MET A 90 -5.97 16.46 0.61
C MET A 90 -7.40 16.99 0.69
N ARG A 91 -8.07 17.09 -0.44
CA ARG A 91 -9.38 17.73 -0.57
C ARG A 91 -10.30 16.85 -1.40
N VAL A 92 -11.47 16.58 -0.86
CA VAL A 92 -12.53 15.82 -1.53
C VAL A 92 -13.67 16.77 -1.86
N TYR A 93 -14.12 16.76 -3.10
CA TYR A 93 -15.21 17.59 -3.60
C TYR A 93 -16.43 16.72 -3.93
N ASP A 94 -17.61 17.20 -3.55
CA ASP A 94 -18.90 16.68 -4.00
C ASP A 94 -19.63 17.73 -4.85
N ALA A 95 -20.84 17.41 -5.31
CA ALA A 95 -21.64 18.32 -6.15
C ALA A 95 -21.92 19.71 -5.51
N ASN A 96 -21.68 19.89 -4.21
CA ASN A 96 -21.84 21.15 -3.48
C ASN A 96 -20.51 21.89 -3.23
N GLY A 97 -19.38 21.36 -3.72
CA GLY A 97 -18.05 21.91 -3.49
C GLY A 97 -17.23 21.09 -2.50
N LEU A 98 -16.32 21.76 -1.76
CA LEU A 98 -15.40 21.09 -0.84
C LEU A 98 -16.16 20.39 0.27
N ALA A 99 -16.04 19.06 0.32
CA ALA A 99 -16.71 18.20 1.27
C ALA A 99 -15.83 17.83 2.47
N ILE A 100 -14.58 17.46 2.19
CA ILE A 100 -13.60 17.03 3.20
C ILE A 100 -12.26 17.66 2.87
N GLN A 101 -11.55 18.12 3.91
CA GLN A 101 -10.15 18.51 3.81
C GLN A 101 -9.37 17.86 4.96
N ARG A 102 -8.18 17.37 4.65
CA ARG A 102 -7.21 16.85 5.61
C ARG A 102 -5.82 17.28 5.21
N THR A 103 -4.96 17.42 6.20
CA THR A 103 -3.56 17.74 5.99
C THR A 103 -2.71 16.80 6.82
N ILE A 104 -1.64 16.29 6.22
CA ILE A 104 -0.55 15.66 6.94
C ILE A 104 0.76 16.34 6.61
N THR A 105 1.69 16.20 7.53
CA THR A 105 3.07 16.56 7.33
C THR A 105 3.95 15.38 7.60
N ASP A 106 5.02 15.28 6.84
CA ASP A 106 5.99 14.21 6.97
C ASP A 106 7.41 14.73 6.73
N VAL A 107 8.42 14.09 7.33
CA VAL A 107 9.84 14.36 7.07
C VAL A 107 10.31 13.31 6.08
N ALA A 108 10.89 13.72 4.95
CA ALA A 108 11.43 12.82 3.93
C ALA A 108 12.64 12.03 4.45
N ASP A 109 12.43 11.04 5.30
CA ASP A 109 13.45 10.24 5.97
C ASP A 109 13.30 8.73 5.72
N GLY A 110 12.30 8.35 4.95
CA GLY A 110 12.01 6.97 4.56
C GLY A 110 11.16 6.22 5.57
N ASN A 111 10.62 6.89 6.59
CA ASN A 111 9.68 6.29 7.53
C ASN A 111 8.28 6.85 7.32
N ASP A 112 7.29 5.96 7.24
CA ASP A 112 5.89 6.35 7.12
C ASP A 112 5.40 7.16 8.35
N PRO A 113 4.53 8.17 8.16
CA PRO A 113 3.91 8.87 9.29
C PRO A 113 2.96 7.94 10.07
N PRO A 114 2.79 8.17 11.39
CA PRO A 114 2.04 7.25 12.26
C PRO A 114 0.52 7.22 12.03
N ASP A 115 -0.04 8.18 11.28
CA ASP A 115 -1.48 8.36 11.07
C ASP A 115 -1.94 7.78 9.71
N ASN A 116 -1.42 6.60 9.35
CA ASN A 116 -1.84 5.85 8.16
C ASN A 116 -3.03 4.94 8.47
N ASP A 117 -4.06 4.99 7.63
CA ASP A 117 -5.21 4.10 7.70
C ASP A 117 -4.93 2.77 6.98
N SER A 118 -5.62 1.71 7.40
CA SER A 118 -5.77 0.52 6.57
C SER A 118 -6.78 0.83 5.46
N ILE A 119 -6.32 0.90 4.22
CA ILE A 119 -7.15 1.32 3.07
C ILE A 119 -8.01 0.17 2.53
N GLY A 120 -7.55 -1.09 2.68
CA GLY A 120 -8.22 -2.30 2.20
C GLY A 120 -9.55 -2.63 2.88
N GLY A 121 -10.15 -3.77 2.52
CA GLY A 121 -11.35 -4.32 3.18
C GLY A 121 -12.70 -3.77 2.70
N GLY A 122 -12.78 -3.27 1.48
CA GLY A 122 -14.05 -2.94 0.82
C GLY A 122 -14.94 -4.19 0.62
N PRO A 123 -16.27 -4.02 0.48
CA PRO A 123 -17.18 -5.17 0.36
C PRO A 123 -16.91 -6.03 -0.89
N GLU A 124 -16.47 -5.41 -1.98
CA GLU A 124 -16.12 -6.04 -3.26
C GLU A 124 -14.61 -6.15 -3.46
N ASP A 125 -13.80 -5.90 -2.44
CA ASP A 125 -12.36 -6.06 -2.56
C ASP A 125 -11.98 -7.54 -2.65
N PRO A 126 -10.93 -7.88 -3.42
CA PRO A 126 -10.37 -9.21 -3.37
C PRO A 126 -9.83 -9.51 -1.98
N VAL A 127 -9.94 -10.76 -1.57
CA VAL A 127 -9.51 -11.26 -0.26
C VAL A 127 -8.72 -12.55 -0.39
N VAL A 128 -7.79 -12.79 0.53
CA VAL A 128 -7.09 -14.08 0.62
C VAL A 128 -7.95 -15.01 1.47
N VAL A 129 -8.34 -16.15 0.91
CA VAL A 129 -9.16 -17.14 1.63
C VAL A 129 -8.29 -17.95 2.59
N ASP A 130 -7.22 -18.54 2.06
CA ASP A 130 -6.16 -19.25 2.79
C ASP A 130 -4.95 -19.43 1.86
N PHE A 131 -3.84 -19.87 2.43
CA PHE A 131 -2.67 -20.32 1.67
C PHE A 131 -1.89 -21.39 2.44
N THR A 132 -1.16 -22.25 1.74
CA THR A 132 -0.28 -23.26 2.35
C THR A 132 1.16 -23.04 1.91
N ILE A 133 2.10 -23.36 2.80
CA ILE A 133 3.54 -23.35 2.50
C ILE A 133 4.00 -24.80 2.52
N THR A 134 4.65 -25.23 1.44
CA THR A 134 5.45 -26.45 1.44
C THR A 134 6.93 -26.06 1.47
N ASP A 135 7.65 -26.47 2.51
CA ASP A 135 9.10 -26.27 2.61
C ASP A 135 9.82 -27.53 2.12
N ASN A 136 10.54 -27.40 1.01
CA ASN A 136 11.39 -28.45 0.48
C ASN A 136 12.87 -28.06 0.56
N GLU A 137 13.30 -27.37 1.62
CA GLU A 137 14.71 -27.04 1.84
C GLU A 137 15.60 -28.22 1.49
N GLN A 138 16.60 -27.93 0.67
CA GLN A 138 17.61 -28.92 0.33
C GLN A 138 18.96 -28.28 0.09
N TYR A 139 20.00 -28.89 0.67
CA TYR A 139 21.39 -28.53 0.42
C TYR A 139 21.72 -27.05 0.73
N ASN A 140 21.22 -26.54 1.85
CA ASN A 140 21.40 -25.16 2.30
C ASN A 140 20.67 -24.13 1.42
N THR A 141 19.53 -24.52 0.84
CA THR A 141 18.72 -23.70 -0.08
C THR A 141 17.28 -23.75 0.37
N ALA A 142 16.71 -22.61 0.78
CA ALA A 142 15.29 -22.50 1.03
C ALA A 142 14.54 -22.71 -0.30
N HIS A 143 13.59 -23.62 -0.29
CA HIS A 143 12.70 -23.88 -1.43
C HIS A 143 11.26 -23.92 -0.94
N TYR A 144 10.57 -22.79 -1.07
CA TYR A 144 9.18 -22.69 -0.67
C TYR A 144 8.26 -22.80 -1.89
N VAL A 145 7.20 -23.57 -1.74
CA VAL A 145 6.05 -23.57 -2.64
C VAL A 145 4.85 -23.03 -1.87
N VAL A 146 4.31 -21.92 -2.34
CA VAL A 146 3.15 -21.24 -1.74
C VAL A 146 1.95 -21.43 -2.65
N ASP A 147 1.01 -22.24 -2.23
CA ASP A 147 -0.29 -22.38 -2.88
C ASP A 147 -1.30 -21.48 -2.17
N TYR A 148 -2.10 -20.72 -2.93
CA TYR A 148 -3.06 -19.78 -2.36
C TYR A 148 -4.46 -19.92 -3.00
N GLU A 149 -5.47 -19.48 -2.26
CA GLU A 149 -6.82 -19.27 -2.75
C GLU A 149 -7.28 -17.83 -2.44
N VAL A 150 -7.91 -17.19 -3.42
CA VAL A 150 -8.47 -15.84 -3.33
C VAL A 150 -9.93 -15.83 -3.75
N ASP A 151 -10.70 -14.89 -3.20
CA ASP A 151 -12.11 -14.68 -3.54
C ASP A 151 -12.34 -13.22 -3.96
N LYS A 152 -13.53 -12.93 -4.52
CA LYS A 152 -13.96 -11.60 -5.01
C LYS A 152 -13.03 -11.00 -6.05
N THR A 153 -12.67 -11.81 -7.03
CA THR A 153 -11.58 -11.48 -7.96
C THR A 153 -11.95 -10.50 -9.08
N SER A 154 -13.16 -9.95 -9.09
CA SER A 154 -13.65 -9.11 -10.19
C SER A 154 -12.82 -7.85 -10.47
N ASN A 155 -12.12 -7.35 -9.46
CA ASN A 155 -11.19 -6.22 -9.50
C ASN A 155 -9.79 -6.62 -9.00
N LEU A 156 -9.46 -7.92 -8.98
CA LEU A 156 -8.11 -8.37 -8.65
C LEU A 156 -7.16 -7.96 -9.78
N GLN A 157 -6.05 -7.33 -9.40
CA GLN A 157 -4.93 -7.07 -10.32
C GLN A 157 -3.93 -8.21 -10.25
N GLU A 158 -3.46 -8.52 -9.05
CA GLU A 158 -2.42 -9.51 -8.79
C GLU A 158 -2.44 -9.97 -7.34
N VAL A 159 -1.86 -11.14 -7.10
CA VAL A 159 -1.43 -11.64 -5.80
C VAL A 159 0.06 -11.39 -5.68
N ARG A 160 0.51 -10.87 -4.54
CA ARG A 160 1.93 -10.71 -4.19
C ARG A 160 2.27 -11.66 -3.06
N VAL A 161 3.36 -12.41 -3.21
CA VAL A 161 3.88 -13.28 -2.15
C VAL A 161 5.27 -12.76 -1.77
N THR A 162 5.37 -12.20 -0.57
CA THR A 162 6.62 -11.69 -0.02
C THR A 162 7.22 -12.72 0.91
N PHE A 163 8.47 -13.09 0.63
CA PHE A 163 9.33 -13.92 1.46
C PHE A 163 10.31 -12.97 2.15
N ASP A 164 10.08 -12.67 3.44
CA ASP A 164 10.93 -11.78 4.24
C ASP A 164 11.83 -12.60 5.18
N ASN A 165 13.12 -12.64 4.88
CA ASN A 165 14.10 -13.35 5.71
C ASN A 165 14.49 -12.47 6.90
N GLN A 166 14.02 -12.88 8.08
CA GLN A 166 14.18 -12.13 9.33
C GLN A 166 15.66 -11.97 9.77
N SER A 167 16.58 -12.73 9.17
CA SER A 167 18.02 -12.65 9.43
C SER A 167 18.78 -11.84 8.38
N ASN A 168 18.28 -11.79 7.15
CA ASN A 168 19.08 -11.46 5.97
C ASN A 168 18.24 -10.80 4.87
N SER A 169 18.12 -9.46 4.90
CA SER A 169 17.29 -8.75 3.91
C SER A 169 17.77 -8.82 2.46
N TRP A 170 18.97 -9.34 2.22
CA TRP A 170 19.45 -9.63 0.85
C TRP A 170 18.75 -10.85 0.22
N ALA A 171 18.10 -11.67 1.04
CA ALA A 171 17.31 -12.82 0.63
C ALA A 171 15.80 -12.48 0.50
N ASP A 172 15.38 -11.27 0.83
CA ASP A 172 13.98 -10.86 0.72
C ASP A 172 13.57 -10.83 -0.75
N THR A 173 12.37 -11.33 -1.05
CA THR A 173 11.82 -11.30 -2.42
C THR A 173 10.30 -11.21 -2.38
N THR A 174 9.74 -10.43 -3.30
CA THR A 174 8.31 -10.45 -3.58
C THR A 174 8.10 -10.98 -5.00
N GLU A 175 7.38 -12.08 -5.09
CA GLU A 175 6.91 -12.65 -6.35
C GLU A 175 5.47 -12.22 -6.61
N THR A 176 5.08 -12.11 -7.88
CA THR A 176 3.70 -11.76 -8.25
C THR A 176 3.06 -12.82 -9.12
N SER A 177 1.74 -12.97 -8.98
CA SER A 177 0.92 -13.89 -9.76
C SER A 177 -0.40 -13.23 -10.14
N THR A 178 -0.93 -13.58 -11.31
CA THR A 178 -2.27 -13.16 -11.77
C THR A 178 -3.26 -14.32 -11.80
N ASP A 179 -2.86 -15.48 -11.28
CA ASP A 179 -3.70 -16.69 -11.29
C ASP A 179 -4.79 -16.61 -10.24
N GLU A 180 -6.02 -16.93 -10.64
CA GLU A 180 -7.23 -16.90 -9.82
C GLU A 180 -8.23 -18.03 -10.20
N PRO A 181 -9.09 -18.48 -9.27
CA PRO A 181 -9.11 -18.13 -7.84
C PRO A 181 -7.99 -18.80 -7.04
N THR A 182 -7.21 -19.70 -7.65
CA THR A 182 -6.09 -20.37 -7.00
C THR A 182 -4.83 -20.19 -7.83
N GLY A 183 -3.67 -20.12 -7.17
CA GLY A 183 -2.39 -20.09 -7.84
C GLY A 183 -1.27 -20.63 -6.97
N THR A 184 -0.09 -20.72 -7.57
CA THR A 184 1.11 -21.25 -6.93
C THR A 184 2.28 -20.31 -7.20
N VAL A 185 3.06 -20.00 -6.17
CA VAL A 185 4.29 -19.23 -6.27
C VAL A 185 5.43 -20.04 -5.67
N THR A 186 6.59 -20.02 -6.31
CA THR A 186 7.78 -20.72 -5.84
C THR A 186 8.90 -19.73 -5.53
N TYR A 187 9.65 -19.99 -4.46
CA TYR A 187 10.82 -19.22 -4.08
C TYR A 187 12.01 -20.15 -3.84
N ASP A 188 13.16 -19.75 -4.37
CA ASP A 188 14.42 -20.49 -4.31
C ASP A 188 15.55 -19.54 -3.90
N GLN A 189 16.15 -19.78 -2.73
CA GLN A 189 17.28 -18.98 -2.27
C GLN A 189 18.33 -19.83 -1.57
N GLY A 190 19.58 -19.74 -2.05
CA GLY A 190 20.72 -20.43 -1.47
C GLY A 190 21.32 -19.66 -0.30
N GLY A 191 21.93 -20.39 0.64
CA GLY A 191 22.72 -19.82 1.74
C GLY A 191 21.94 -19.46 3.00
N VAL A 192 20.69 -19.90 3.11
CA VAL A 192 19.69 -19.42 4.08
C VAL A 192 18.98 -20.56 4.82
N ALA A 193 19.52 -21.79 4.80
CA ALA A 193 18.88 -22.86 5.55
C ALA A 193 18.98 -22.64 7.06
N GLY A 194 17.87 -22.93 7.75
CA GLY A 194 17.64 -22.62 9.14
C GLY A 194 17.26 -21.17 9.42
N ASP A 195 17.23 -20.29 8.39
CA ASP A 195 16.74 -18.92 8.56
C ASP A 195 15.22 -18.94 8.70
N THR A 196 14.70 -18.03 9.53
CA THR A 196 13.26 -17.81 9.70
C THR A 196 12.74 -16.83 8.66
N TYR A 197 11.64 -17.19 8.01
CA TYR A 197 10.93 -16.38 7.04
C TYR A 197 9.57 -15.97 7.57
N GLU A 198 9.20 -14.73 7.30
CA GLU A 198 7.82 -14.28 7.33
C GLU A 198 7.31 -14.28 5.87
N ILE A 199 6.36 -15.17 5.58
CA ILE A 199 5.79 -15.34 4.24
C ILE A 199 4.41 -14.72 4.25
N THR A 200 4.24 -13.66 3.47
CA THR A 200 3.00 -12.88 3.39
C THR A 200 2.40 -12.98 2.00
N VAL A 201 1.14 -13.42 1.92
CA VAL A 201 0.33 -13.38 0.70
C VAL A 201 -0.58 -12.16 0.78
N GLU A 202 -0.46 -11.26 -0.19
CA GLU A 202 -1.27 -10.05 -0.33
C GLU A 202 -2.07 -10.09 -1.63
N VAL A 203 -3.31 -9.60 -1.61
CA VAL A 203 -4.09 -9.34 -2.83
C VAL A 203 -4.12 -7.86 -3.13
N VAL A 204 -3.92 -7.52 -4.40
CA VAL A 204 -3.88 -6.16 -4.90
C VAL A 204 -5.00 -5.96 -5.90
N ASN A 205 -5.78 -4.89 -5.74
CA ASN A 205 -6.86 -4.58 -6.67
C ASN A 205 -6.38 -3.82 -7.92
N ASP A 206 -7.26 -3.61 -8.89
CA ASP A 206 -7.01 -2.91 -10.16
C ASP A 206 -6.46 -1.48 -10.02
N ASN A 207 -6.66 -0.85 -8.86
CA ASN A 207 -6.10 0.46 -8.52
C ASN A 207 -4.72 0.39 -7.83
N GLY A 208 -4.16 -0.81 -7.67
CA GLY A 208 -2.85 -1.07 -7.07
C GLY A 208 -2.86 -1.08 -5.54
N ILE A 209 -4.04 -1.07 -4.90
CA ILE A 209 -4.18 -1.05 -3.44
C ILE A 209 -4.15 -2.49 -2.92
N VAL A 210 -3.33 -2.74 -1.88
CA VAL A 210 -3.40 -3.99 -1.12
C VAL A 210 -4.70 -4.00 -0.32
N THR A 211 -5.57 -4.97 -0.62
CA THR A 211 -6.93 -5.01 -0.05
C THR A 211 -7.08 -5.98 1.10
N ASP A 212 -6.26 -7.02 1.14
CA ASP A 212 -6.21 -8.02 2.19
C ASP A 212 -4.85 -8.73 2.19
N SER A 213 -4.48 -9.32 3.33
CA SER A 213 -3.25 -10.09 3.44
C SER A 213 -3.31 -11.14 4.54
N LEU A 214 -2.58 -12.24 4.35
CA LEU A 214 -2.34 -13.25 5.37
C LEU A 214 -0.85 -13.55 5.46
N THR A 215 -0.36 -13.80 6.67
CA THR A 215 1.06 -14.02 6.96
C THR A 215 1.23 -15.30 7.78
N LYS A 216 2.24 -16.09 7.42
CA LYS A 216 2.70 -17.26 8.17
C LYS A 216 4.22 -17.19 8.32
N THR A 217 4.72 -17.74 9.42
CA THR A 217 6.16 -17.84 9.68
C THR A 217 6.60 -19.27 9.47
N ASP A 218 7.77 -19.45 8.86
CA ASP A 218 8.38 -20.76 8.69
C ASP A 218 9.90 -20.70 8.86
N VAL A 219 10.52 -21.83 9.18
CA VAL A 219 11.98 -21.96 9.23
C VAL A 219 12.40 -22.81 8.05
N ALA A 220 13.35 -22.33 7.24
CA ALA A 220 13.83 -23.06 6.07
C ALA A 220 14.61 -24.33 6.49
N ASP A 221 13.91 -25.39 6.86
CA ASP A 221 14.46 -26.64 7.41
C ASP A 221 13.88 -27.90 6.76
N GLY A 222 13.00 -27.72 5.77
CA GLY A 222 12.35 -28.78 5.01
C GLY A 222 11.12 -29.35 5.70
N THR A 223 10.55 -28.63 6.66
CA THR A 223 9.33 -29.01 7.39
C THR A 223 8.26 -27.93 7.24
N ASP A 224 7.09 -28.30 6.73
CA ASP A 224 5.96 -27.37 6.62
C ASP A 224 5.53 -26.79 8.00
N PRO A 225 5.08 -25.52 8.06
CA PRO A 225 4.70 -24.82 9.29
C PRO A 225 3.38 -25.26 9.95
#